data_AF-A0A963EY24-F1
#
_entry.id   AF-A0A963EY24-F1
#
_cell.length_a   1.000
_cell.length_b   1.000
_cell.length_c   1.000
_cell.angle_alpha   90.00
_cell.angle_beta   90.00
_cell.angle_gamma   90.00
#
_symmetry.space_group_name_H-M   'P 1'
#
loop_
_entity.id
_entity.type
_entity.pdbx_description
1 polymer ?
#
loop_
_entity_poly.entity_id
_entity_poly.type
_entity_poly.pdbx_seq_one_letter_code
_entity_poly.pdbx_strand_id
1 'polypeptide(L)'
;MDKTSDEQPGANPGDDESRRFLFEEADIRGETVRLMRAFRSITTIHQYAPGVRRMLGEILAAAVLLRSTLKFEGKLVLQARSGGQIPLLMAECNTAGDVRGIARGAATATATRFD
;
A
#
# COMPACT_ATOMS: atom_id res chain seq x y z
N MET A 1 -12.70 31.59 -26.74
CA MET A 1 -12.04 31.12 -25.50
C MET A 1 -12.86 29.96 -24.96
N ASP A 2 -12.59 28.76 -25.45
CA ASP A 2 -13.13 27.52 -24.88
C ASP A 2 -11.96 26.82 -24.20
N LYS A 3 -12.00 26.69 -22.87
CA LYS A 3 -11.04 25.90 -22.13
C LYS A 3 -11.64 24.50 -22.08
N THR A 4 -11.28 23.70 -23.07
CA THR A 4 -11.53 22.26 -23.07
C THR A 4 -10.93 21.68 -21.80
N SER A 5 -11.79 21.14 -20.95
CA SER A 5 -11.47 20.42 -19.73
C SER A 5 -10.42 19.35 -20.04
N ASP A 6 -9.26 19.41 -19.38
CA ASP A 6 -8.28 18.31 -19.37
C ASP A 6 -8.91 17.12 -18.65
N GLU A 7 -9.62 16.27 -19.40
CA GLU A 7 -10.06 14.97 -18.94
C GLU A 7 -8.84 14.05 -18.95
N GLN A 8 -8.17 13.95 -17.80
CA GLN A 8 -7.08 13.00 -17.60
C GLN A 8 -7.58 11.58 -17.92
N PRO A 9 -6.88 10.83 -18.79
CA PRO A 9 -7.32 9.50 -19.18
C PRO A 9 -7.43 8.65 -17.91
N GLY A 10 -8.63 8.09 -17.69
CA GLY A 10 -8.93 7.31 -16.50
C GLY A 10 -7.85 6.24 -16.28
N ALA A 11 -7.28 6.23 -15.07
CA ALA A 11 -6.21 5.31 -14.71
C ALA A 11 -6.58 3.87 -15.10
N ASN A 12 -5.66 3.18 -15.79
CA ASN A 12 -5.91 1.82 -16.26
C ASN A 12 -6.31 0.95 -15.05
N PRO A 13 -7.33 0.07 -15.13
CA PRO A 13 -7.77 -0.72 -13.97
C PRO A 13 -6.66 -1.59 -13.34
N GLY A 14 -5.59 -1.84 -14.09
CA GLY A 14 -4.41 -2.59 -13.64
C GLY A 14 -3.27 -1.77 -13.01
N ASP A 15 -3.38 -0.43 -12.95
CA ASP A 15 -2.32 0.44 -12.45
C ASP A 15 -2.42 0.72 -10.95
N ASP A 16 -1.30 1.17 -10.39
CA ASP A 16 -1.19 1.63 -9.01
C ASP A 16 -1.52 3.14 -8.95
N GLU A 17 -2.30 3.56 -7.97
CA GLU A 17 -2.80 4.93 -7.85
C GLU A 17 -2.90 5.38 -6.39
N SER A 18 -2.50 6.62 -6.11
CA SER A 18 -2.78 7.31 -4.85
C SER A 18 -3.40 8.67 -5.15
N ARG A 19 -4.64 8.88 -4.72
CA ARG A 19 -5.41 10.09 -5.01
C ARG A 19 -5.89 10.74 -3.73
N ARG A 20 -5.45 11.98 -3.53
CA ARG A 20 -5.89 12.82 -2.41
C ARG A 20 -7.12 13.61 -2.81
N PHE A 21 -7.96 13.88 -1.82
CA PHE A 21 -9.14 14.71 -1.97
C PHE A 21 -9.41 15.48 -0.68
N LEU A 22 -10.21 16.53 -0.80
CA LEU A 22 -10.63 17.39 0.30
C LEU A 22 -12.16 17.43 0.29
N PHE A 23 -12.77 17.44 1.46
CA PHE A 23 -14.18 17.76 1.59
C PHE A 23 -14.30 19.30 1.70
N GLU A 24 -14.94 19.97 0.75
CA GLU A 24 -14.94 21.45 0.72
C GLU A 24 -15.67 22.08 1.93
N GLU A 25 -16.70 21.40 2.44
CA GLU A 25 -17.53 21.87 3.54
C GLU A 25 -17.12 21.30 4.91
N ALA A 26 -16.00 20.57 5.00
CA ALA A 26 -15.49 20.01 6.25
C ALA A 26 -13.95 20.10 6.29
N ASP A 27 -13.35 20.35 7.46
CA ASP A 27 -11.88 20.34 7.59
C ASP A 27 -11.33 18.90 7.65
N ILE A 28 -11.60 18.12 6.60
CA ILE A 28 -11.26 16.71 6.46
C ILE A 28 -10.56 16.52 5.11
N ARG A 29 -9.39 15.88 5.17
CA ARG A 29 -8.63 15.41 4.00
C ARG A 29 -8.75 13.90 3.90
N GLY A 30 -8.94 13.42 2.68
CA GLY A 30 -8.98 12.00 2.39
C GLY A 30 -7.93 11.60 1.36
N GLU A 31 -7.64 10.31 1.32
CA GLU A 31 -6.81 9.70 0.28
C GLU A 31 -7.30 8.29 -0.01
N THR A 32 -7.34 7.94 -1.30
CA THR A 32 -7.57 6.57 -1.76
C THR A 32 -6.27 6.01 -2.33
N VAL A 33 -5.94 4.78 -1.96
CA VAL A 33 -4.79 4.03 -2.49
C VAL A 33 -5.27 2.76 -3.16
N ARG A 34 -4.79 2.51 -4.37
CA ARG A 34 -4.99 1.28 -5.13
C ARG A 34 -3.63 0.73 -5.52
N LEU A 35 -3.35 -0.51 -5.13
CA LEU A 35 -2.10 -1.21 -5.47
C LEU A 35 -2.46 -2.52 -6.18
N MET A 36 -2.33 -2.53 -7.51
CA MET A 36 -2.61 -3.68 -8.36
C MET A 36 -1.31 -4.31 -8.87
N ARG A 37 -0.47 -3.53 -9.56
CA ARG A 37 0.77 -4.00 -10.19
C ARG A 37 1.86 -4.23 -9.15
N ALA A 38 2.06 -3.29 -8.22
CA ALA A 38 3.02 -3.45 -7.13
C ALA A 38 2.67 -4.67 -6.26
N PHE A 39 1.40 -4.79 -5.85
CA PHE A 39 0.95 -5.90 -5.01
C PHE A 39 1.10 -7.26 -5.71
N ARG A 40 0.71 -7.36 -6.99
CA ARG A 40 0.93 -8.57 -7.79
C ARG A 40 2.42 -8.91 -7.89
N SER A 41 3.27 -7.92 -8.17
CA SER A 41 4.72 -8.16 -8.31
C SER A 41 5.34 -8.66 -7.01
N ILE A 42 4.97 -8.08 -5.87
CA ILE A 42 5.45 -8.49 -4.54
C ILE A 42 4.99 -9.91 -4.20
N THR A 43 3.72 -10.23 -4.47
CA THR A 43 3.13 -11.53 -4.12
C THR A 43 3.49 -12.66 -5.07
N THR A 44 4.02 -12.38 -6.26
CA THR A 44 4.57 -13.41 -7.16
C THR A 44 5.95 -13.90 -6.71
N ILE A 45 6.72 -13.10 -5.95
CA ILE A 45 8.06 -13.49 -5.46
C ILE A 45 7.96 -14.61 -4.41
N HIS A 46 6.90 -14.59 -3.59
CA HIS A 46 6.69 -15.57 -2.52
C HIS A 46 5.24 -16.05 -2.51
N GLN A 47 5.05 -17.38 -2.51
CA GLN A 47 3.72 -17.99 -2.43
C GLN A 47 3.19 -17.92 -0.99
N TYR A 48 2.61 -16.78 -0.63
CA TYR A 48 1.96 -16.59 0.65
C TYR A 48 0.56 -17.21 0.68
N ALA A 49 0.19 -17.80 1.83
CA ALA A 49 -1.19 -18.19 2.09
C ALA A 49 -2.13 -16.97 1.97
N PRO A 50 -3.43 -17.17 1.64
CA PRO A 50 -4.36 -16.07 1.39
C PRO A 50 -4.43 -15.03 2.51
N GLY A 51 -4.41 -15.45 3.78
CA GLY A 51 -4.43 -14.55 4.94
C GLY A 51 -3.18 -13.67 5.04
N VAL A 52 -1.99 -14.26 4.86
CA VAL A 52 -0.71 -13.53 4.83
C VAL A 52 -0.68 -12.55 3.67
N ARG A 53 -1.14 -12.97 2.48
CA ARG A 53 -1.22 -12.11 1.28
C ARG A 53 -2.12 -10.90 1.52
N ARG A 54 -3.27 -11.09 2.18
CA ARG A 54 -4.19 -9.99 2.53
C ARG A 54 -3.52 -8.98 3.47
N MET A 55 -2.95 -9.43 4.59
CA MET A 55 -2.28 -8.54 5.54
C MET A 55 -1.07 -7.83 4.93
N LEU A 56 -0.37 -8.49 4.00
CA LEU A 56 0.69 -7.84 3.24
C LEU A 56 0.14 -6.69 2.38
N GLY A 57 -1.04 -6.85 1.77
CA GLY A 57 -1.72 -5.78 1.04
C GLY A 57 -2.13 -4.62 1.95
N GLU A 58 -2.64 -4.93 3.15
CA GLU A 58 -3.05 -3.94 4.15
C GLU A 58 -1.85 -3.10 4.63
N ILE A 59 -0.72 -3.72 4.98
CA ILE A 59 0.47 -2.99 5.43
C ILE A 59 1.13 -2.16 4.30
N LEU A 60 1.06 -2.63 3.05
CA LEU A 60 1.52 -1.87 1.88
C LEU A 60 0.67 -0.62 1.65
N ALA A 61 -0.65 -0.75 1.67
CA ALA A 61 -1.57 0.38 1.53
C ALA A 61 -1.36 1.39 2.68
N ALA A 62 -1.22 0.91 3.92
CA ALA A 62 -0.93 1.75 5.07
C ALA A 62 0.39 2.53 4.90
N ALA A 63 1.46 1.90 4.40
CA ALA A 63 2.72 2.59 4.16
C ALA A 63 2.60 3.72 3.11
N VAL A 64 1.83 3.51 2.03
CA VAL A 64 1.59 4.54 1.01
C VAL A 64 0.78 5.71 1.56
N LEU A 65 -0.31 5.41 2.29
CA LEU A 65 -1.14 6.42 2.96
C LEU A 65 -0.30 7.26 3.94
N LEU A 66 0.47 6.60 4.83
CA LEU A 66 1.32 7.28 5.80
C LEU A 66 2.38 8.16 5.12
N ARG A 67 3.03 7.64 4.08
CA ARG A 67 4.02 8.39 3.30
C ARG A 67 3.42 9.67 2.73
N SER A 68 2.15 9.64 2.35
CA SER A 68 1.47 10.80 1.79
C SER A 68 1.31 11.96 2.81
N THR A 69 1.17 11.62 4.10
CA THR A 69 0.93 12.60 5.17
C THR A 69 2.19 13.29 5.67
N LEU A 70 3.37 12.77 5.34
CA LEU A 70 4.64 13.23 5.89
C LEU A 70 5.43 14.05 4.87
N LYS A 71 6.04 15.14 5.33
CA LYS A 71 7.00 15.93 4.54
C LYS A 71 8.41 15.40 4.82
N PHE A 72 8.90 14.50 3.97
CA PHE A 72 10.25 13.95 4.07
C PHE A 72 10.83 13.64 2.71
N GLU A 73 12.15 13.52 2.64
CA GLU A 73 12.88 12.96 1.51
C GLU A 73 13.54 11.65 1.95
N GLY A 74 13.25 10.54 1.27
CA GLY A 74 13.81 9.24 1.59
C GLY A 74 12.79 8.11 1.58
N LYS A 75 12.83 7.26 2.61
CA LYS A 75 12.05 6.02 2.71
C LYS A 75 11.29 5.95 4.02
N LEU A 76 10.00 5.64 3.95
CA LEU A 76 9.20 5.23 5.09
C LEU A 76 9.19 3.71 5.17
N VAL A 77 9.47 3.16 6.36
CA VAL A 77 9.37 1.73 6.65
C VAL A 77 8.33 1.52 7.74
N LEU A 78 7.29 0.74 7.42
CA LEU A 78 6.28 0.28 8.37
C LEU A 78 6.55 -1.19 8.68
N GLN A 79 6.73 -1.53 9.96
CA GLN A 79 6.96 -2.91 10.42
C GLN A 79 5.98 -3.29 11.53
N ALA A 80 5.48 -4.52 11.46
CA ALA A 80 4.72 -5.16 12.52
C ALA A 80 5.39 -6.49 12.88
N ARG A 81 5.48 -6.80 14.17
CA ARG A 81 6.12 -8.01 14.70
C ARG A 81 5.15 -8.77 15.59
N SER A 82 5.16 -10.10 15.49
CA SER A 82 4.34 -10.96 16.34
C SER A 82 5.16 -12.14 16.85
N GLY A 83 4.68 -12.76 17.93
CA GLY A 83 5.12 -14.11 18.34
C GLY A 83 4.34 -15.24 17.66
N GLY A 84 3.43 -14.89 16.75
CA GLY A 84 2.54 -15.83 16.06
C GLY A 84 3.17 -16.42 14.80
N GLN A 85 2.31 -16.93 13.92
CA GLN A 85 2.74 -17.59 12.68
C GLN A 85 3.41 -16.64 11.66
N ILE A 86 3.29 -15.33 11.85
CA ILE A 86 3.89 -14.31 10.98
C ILE A 86 4.83 -13.43 11.82
N PRO A 87 6.09 -13.84 12.04
CA PRO A 87 7.01 -13.12 12.90
C PRO A 87 7.24 -11.66 12.52
N LEU A 88 7.19 -11.34 11.22
CA LEU A 88 7.40 -9.98 10.71
C LEU A 88 6.59 -9.74 9.43
N LEU A 89 5.79 -8.67 9.44
CA LEU A 89 5.28 -7.99 8.25
C LEU A 89 6.00 -6.65 8.10
N MET A 90 6.45 -6.34 6.90
CA MET A 90 7.11 -5.07 6.62
C MET A 90 6.71 -4.54 5.25
N ALA A 91 6.50 -3.23 5.17
CA ALA A 91 6.36 -2.47 3.94
C ALA A 91 7.34 -1.29 3.95
N GLU A 92 7.90 -0.97 2.78
CA GLU A 92 8.69 0.23 2.52
C GLU A 92 8.03 1.01 1.40
N CYS A 93 7.91 2.34 1.56
CA CYS A 93 7.50 3.25 0.49
C CYS A 93 8.47 4.44 0.44
N ASN A 94 9.00 4.75 -0.74
CA ASN A 94 9.89 5.90 -0.94
C ASN A 94 9.13 7.12 -1.51
N THR A 95 9.83 8.26 -1.57
CA THR A 95 9.28 9.50 -2.14
C THR A 95 9.03 9.46 -3.65
N ALA A 96 9.64 8.53 -4.39
CA ALA A 96 9.33 8.28 -5.80
C ALA A 96 8.04 7.47 -5.99
N GLY A 97 7.56 6.79 -4.95
CA GLY A 97 6.33 5.99 -4.98
C GLY A 97 6.59 4.50 -5.15
N ASP A 98 7.86 4.09 -5.17
CA ASP A 98 8.20 2.67 -5.17
C ASP A 98 7.79 2.05 -3.84
N VAL A 99 7.17 0.88 -3.92
CA VAL A 99 6.70 0.13 -2.75
C VAL A 99 7.33 -1.26 -2.75
N ARG A 100 7.75 -1.72 -1.57
CA ARG A 100 8.25 -3.06 -1.32
C ARG A 100 7.58 -3.65 -0.09
N GLY A 101 7.45 -4.96 -0.02
CA GLY A 101 6.93 -5.62 1.18
C GLY A 101 7.37 -7.06 1.31
N ILE A 102 7.37 -7.55 2.55
CA ILE A 102 7.73 -8.94 2.88
C ILE A 102 6.98 -9.42 4.12
N ALA A 103 6.60 -10.70 4.12
CA ALA A 103 6.19 -11.43 5.31
C ALA A 103 7.27 -12.48 5.63
N ARG A 104 8.11 -12.22 6.63
CA ARG A 104 9.24 -13.10 6.97
C ARG A 104 8.81 -14.18 7.94
N GLY A 105 9.22 -15.42 7.67
CA GLY A 105 8.90 -16.58 8.52
C GLY A 105 7.50 -17.14 8.29
N ALA A 106 6.75 -16.64 7.31
CA ALA A 106 5.35 -16.99 7.06
C ALA A 106 5.15 -18.16 6.07
N ALA A 107 6.18 -18.99 5.83
CA ALA A 107 6.14 -20.03 4.80
C ALA A 107 5.07 -21.10 5.06
N THR A 108 4.80 -21.40 6.33
CA THR A 108 3.78 -22.37 6.77
C THR A 108 2.57 -21.70 7.43
N ALA A 109 2.49 -20.37 7.37
CA ALA A 109 1.43 -19.63 8.05
C ALA A 109 0.07 -19.87 7.37
N THR A 110 -0.93 -20.16 8.18
CA THR A 110 -2.35 -20.23 7.80
C THR A 110 -3.17 -19.12 8.46
N ALA A 111 -2.52 -18.28 9.29
CA ALA A 111 -3.13 -17.18 10.00
C ALA A 111 -3.86 -16.19 9.06
N THR A 112 -5.05 -15.76 9.50
CA THR A 112 -5.86 -14.73 8.85
C THR A 112 -5.84 -13.39 9.59
N ARG A 113 -5.13 -13.34 10.71
CA ARG A 113 -4.84 -12.17 11.53
C ARG A 113 -3.38 -12.19 11.98
N PHE A 114 -2.94 -11.08 12.54
CA PHE A 114 -1.53 -10.88 12.89
C PHE A 114 -1.17 -11.29 14.32
N ASP A 115 -2.17 -11.52 15.18
CA ASP A 115 -2.05 -11.95 16.58
C ASP A 115 -1.86 -13.48 16.76
#